data_AF-A0A4P2VDV5-F1
#
_entry.id   AF-A0A4P2VDV5-F1
#
_cell.length_a   1.000
_cell.length_b   1.000
_cell.length_c   1.000
_cell.angle_alpha   90.00
_cell.angle_beta   90.00
_cell.angle_gamma   90.00
#
_symmetry.space_group_name_H-M   'P 1'
#
loop_
_entity.id
_entity.type
_entity.pdbx_description
1 polymer ?
#
loop_
_entity_poly.entity_id
_entity_poly.type
_entity_poly.pdbx_seq_one_letter_code
_entity_poly.pdbx_strand_id
1 'polypeptide(L)'
;DFYSTEDHACRSEGVDLARELDYKSAAAWVGHPYFDVIDNSTNFESKMNRMIESVCQKLGIDIGDRLQATSRKLKYLVALLPPDSEFPPFQDFDVVHHYLQSAGPKVQARLRKRGQK
;
A
#
# COMPACT_ATOMS: atom_id res chain seq x y z
N ASP A 1 22.90 1.26 -6.25
CA ASP A 1 22.49 0.71 -4.95
C ASP A 1 21.35 1.52 -4.34
N PHE A 2 20.41 0.86 -3.66
CA PHE A 2 19.26 1.51 -3.00
C PHE A 2 19.37 1.55 -1.47
N TYR A 3 20.38 0.91 -0.89
CA TYR A 3 20.60 0.86 0.56
C TYR A 3 21.78 1.77 0.91
N SER A 4 21.50 2.96 1.46
CA SER A 4 22.52 3.94 1.88
C SER A 4 22.22 4.54 3.26
N THR A 5 23.26 5.13 3.86
CA THR A 5 23.22 5.83 5.15
C THR A 5 23.34 7.35 5.01
N GLU A 6 23.66 7.87 3.82
CA GLU A 6 24.05 9.28 3.60
C GLU A 6 22.93 10.30 3.93
N ASP A 7 21.66 9.92 3.80
CA ASP A 7 20.50 10.78 4.05
C ASP A 7 19.52 10.19 5.10
N HIS A 8 19.99 9.29 5.98
CA HIS A 8 19.13 8.60 6.94
C HIS A 8 19.56 8.83 8.39
N ALA A 9 18.73 9.55 9.16
CA ALA A 9 18.98 9.81 10.59
C ALA A 9 18.86 8.56 11.50
N CYS A 10 18.19 7.51 11.03
CA CYS A 10 17.90 6.30 11.82
C CYS A 10 18.66 5.06 11.36
N ARG A 11 19.38 5.11 10.23
CA ARG A 11 20.12 3.97 9.68
C ARG A 11 21.61 4.24 9.81
N SER A 12 22.29 3.38 10.55
CA SER A 12 23.73 3.54 10.89
C SER A 12 24.58 2.36 10.40
N GLU A 13 23.91 1.27 10.03
CA GLU A 13 24.49 0.04 9.58
C GLU A 13 24.66 0.01 8.05
N GLY A 14 25.77 -0.58 7.58
CA GLY A 14 25.95 -0.92 6.17
C GLY A 14 25.13 -2.16 5.78
N VAL A 15 25.02 -2.43 4.49
CA VAL A 15 24.16 -3.50 3.94
C VAL A 15 24.44 -4.90 4.53
N ASP A 16 25.70 -5.22 4.80
CA ASP A 16 26.07 -6.54 5.35
C ASP A 16 25.67 -6.68 6.81
N LEU A 17 25.91 -5.63 7.62
CA LEU A 17 25.48 -5.59 9.00
C LEU A 17 23.94 -5.59 9.11
N ALA A 18 23.26 -4.90 8.20
CA ALA A 18 21.80 -4.91 8.13
C ALA A 18 21.24 -6.33 7.93
N ARG A 19 21.85 -7.13 7.05
CA ARG A 19 21.46 -8.54 6.86
C ARG A 19 21.70 -9.37 8.11
N GLU A 20 22.83 -9.20 8.78
CA GLU A 20 23.13 -9.92 10.02
C GLU A 20 22.11 -9.60 11.12
N LEU A 21 21.76 -8.32 11.28
CA LEU A 21 20.77 -7.86 12.25
C LEU A 21 19.36 -8.38 11.91
N ASP A 22 19.00 -8.46 10.64
CA ASP A 22 17.73 -9.05 10.17
C ASP A 22 17.63 -10.54 10.54
N TYR A 23 18.69 -11.32 10.30
CA TYR A 23 18.75 -12.73 10.70
C TYR A 23 18.65 -12.92 12.21
N LYS A 24 19.35 -12.09 13.00
CA LYS A 24 19.26 -12.10 14.47
C LYS A 24 17.86 -11.76 14.95
N SER A 25 17.22 -10.77 14.32
CA SER A 25 15.85 -10.37 14.65
C SER A 25 14.88 -11.51 14.34
N ALA A 26 14.98 -12.14 13.17
CA ALA A 26 14.15 -13.30 12.82
C ALA A 26 14.37 -14.50 13.78
N ALA A 27 15.61 -14.74 14.19
CA ALA A 27 15.94 -15.81 15.13
C ALA A 27 15.24 -15.66 16.49
N ALA A 28 15.02 -14.42 16.95
CA ALA A 28 14.31 -14.14 18.21
C ALA A 28 12.82 -14.53 18.16
N TRP A 29 12.24 -14.70 16.97
CA TRP A 29 10.83 -15.06 16.76
C TRP A 29 10.62 -16.52 16.36
N VAL A 30 11.68 -17.33 16.35
CA VAL A 30 11.58 -18.76 16.00
C VAL A 30 10.61 -19.48 16.95
N GLY A 31 9.61 -20.15 16.37
CA GLY A 31 8.59 -20.89 17.11
C GLY A 31 7.39 -20.06 17.58
N HIS A 32 7.36 -18.75 17.31
CA HIS A 32 6.18 -17.94 17.63
C HIS A 32 5.00 -18.32 16.72
N PRO A 33 3.79 -18.57 17.26
CA PRO A 33 2.64 -19.04 16.46
C PRO A 33 2.13 -18.02 15.44
N TYR A 34 2.47 -16.75 15.64
CA TYR A 34 2.11 -15.65 14.75
C TYR A 34 3.37 -14.97 14.23
N PHE A 35 4.05 -15.62 13.29
CA PHE A 35 5.25 -15.10 12.63
C PHE A 35 5.12 -15.31 11.12
N ASP A 36 5.17 -14.22 10.36
CA ASP A 36 5.11 -14.23 8.90
C ASP A 36 6.36 -13.53 8.34
N VAL A 37 6.97 -14.11 7.30
CA VAL A 37 8.18 -13.57 6.66
C VAL A 37 7.82 -12.97 5.30
N ILE A 38 8.14 -11.69 5.11
CA ILE A 38 7.99 -11.00 3.83
C ILE A 38 9.37 -10.80 3.19
N ASP A 39 9.79 -11.78 2.39
CA ASP A 39 11.10 -11.80 1.73
C ASP A 39 11.23 -10.78 0.57
N ASN A 40 12.42 -10.71 -0.03
CA ASN A 40 12.74 -9.86 -1.19
C ASN A 40 12.71 -10.59 -2.54
N SER A 41 12.04 -11.74 -2.66
CA SER A 41 12.01 -12.55 -3.91
C SER A 41 11.23 -11.91 -5.07
N THR A 42 10.42 -10.89 -4.77
CA THR A 42 9.55 -10.20 -5.73
C THR A 42 9.93 -8.72 -5.84
N ASN A 43 9.40 -8.03 -6.85
CA ASN A 43 9.51 -6.58 -6.93
C ASN A 43 8.86 -5.87 -5.72
N PHE A 44 9.17 -4.59 -5.55
CA PHE A 44 8.73 -3.78 -4.41
C PHE A 44 7.20 -3.81 -4.23
N GLU A 45 6.42 -3.51 -5.27
CA GLU A 45 4.96 -3.49 -5.21
C GLU A 45 4.38 -4.84 -4.77
N SER A 46 4.89 -5.94 -5.35
CA SER A 46 4.43 -7.29 -5.01
C SER A 46 4.80 -7.67 -3.57
N LYS A 47 5.97 -7.24 -3.10
CA LYS A 47 6.39 -7.42 -1.71
C LYS A 47 5.45 -6.66 -0.75
N MET A 48 5.13 -5.42 -1.08
CA MET A 48 4.22 -4.59 -0.29
C MET A 48 2.80 -5.18 -0.25
N ASN A 49 2.29 -5.70 -1.38
CA ASN A 49 1.00 -6.40 -1.40
C ASN A 49 0.97 -7.63 -0.50
N ARG A 50 2.03 -8.47 -0.51
CA ARG A 50 2.13 -9.62 0.41
C ARG A 50 2.13 -9.20 1.88
N MET A 51 2.83 -8.10 2.20
CA MET A 51 2.84 -7.56 3.56
C MET A 51 1.43 -7.14 4.01
N ILE A 52 0.72 -6.38 3.17
CA ILE A 52 -0.65 -5.94 3.47
C ILE A 52 -1.59 -7.14 3.59
N GLU A 53 -1.46 -8.11 2.68
CA GLU A 53 -2.24 -9.35 2.70
C GLU A 53 -2.06 -10.09 4.03
N SER A 54 -0.82 -10.28 4.47
CA SER A 54 -0.50 -10.93 5.75
C SER A 54 -1.20 -10.25 6.92
N VAL A 55 -1.16 -8.91 6.97
CA VAL A 55 -1.83 -8.13 8.03
C VAL A 55 -3.35 -8.29 7.96
N CYS A 56 -3.95 -8.15 6.77
CA CYS A 56 -5.39 -8.28 6.57
C CYS A 56 -5.90 -9.67 6.98
N GLN A 57 -5.18 -10.74 6.62
CA GLN A 57 -5.54 -12.10 7.00
C GLN A 57 -5.57 -12.28 8.52
N LYS A 58 -4.57 -11.74 9.26
CA LYS A 58 -4.55 -11.81 10.74
C LYS A 58 -5.67 -11.00 11.39
N LEU A 59 -6.09 -9.89 10.76
CA LEU A 59 -7.18 -9.05 11.24
C LEU A 59 -8.57 -9.54 10.78
N GLY A 60 -8.65 -10.61 9.99
CA GLY A 60 -9.92 -11.11 9.44
C GLY A 60 -10.55 -10.16 8.40
N ILE A 61 -9.74 -9.31 7.76
CA ILE A 61 -10.20 -8.39 6.73
C ILE A 61 -10.20 -9.13 5.39
N ASP A 62 -11.39 -9.31 4.80
CA ASP A 62 -11.51 -9.84 3.44
C ASP A 62 -11.06 -8.79 2.41
N ILE A 63 -9.99 -9.14 1.69
CA ILE A 63 -9.38 -8.32 0.65
C ILE A 63 -9.82 -8.72 -0.76
N GLY A 64 -10.53 -9.84 -0.94
CA GLY A 64 -10.92 -10.36 -2.24
C GLY A 64 -9.74 -10.42 -3.24
N ASP A 65 -9.93 -9.84 -4.42
CA ASP A 65 -8.91 -9.78 -5.47
C ASP A 65 -8.01 -8.54 -5.41
N ARG A 66 -8.20 -7.64 -4.42
CA ARG A 66 -7.63 -6.28 -4.43
C ARG A 66 -6.10 -6.22 -4.42
N LEU A 67 -5.44 -7.24 -3.86
CA LEU A 67 -3.99 -7.33 -3.77
C LEU A 67 -3.38 -8.27 -4.82
N GLN A 68 -4.20 -8.94 -5.63
CA GLN A 68 -3.69 -9.80 -6.69
C GLN A 68 -3.00 -8.98 -7.77
N ALA A 69 -1.93 -9.52 -8.36
CA ALA A 69 -1.23 -8.89 -9.47
C ALA A 69 -2.13 -8.70 -10.71
N THR A 70 -3.17 -9.51 -10.84
CA THR A 70 -4.21 -9.44 -11.87
C THR A 70 -5.30 -8.42 -11.57
N SER A 71 -5.31 -7.84 -10.36
CA SER A 71 -6.31 -6.85 -9.96
C SER A 71 -6.20 -5.62 -10.84
N ARG A 72 -7.32 -5.18 -11.41
CA ARG A 72 -7.39 -4.01 -12.28
C ARG A 72 -8.43 -3.04 -11.74
N LYS A 73 -8.01 -1.81 -11.51
CA LYS A 73 -8.94 -0.73 -11.22
C LYS A 73 -9.66 -0.31 -12.50
N LEU A 74 -10.90 -0.75 -12.62
CA LEU A 74 -11.78 -0.36 -13.72
C LEU A 74 -12.61 0.85 -13.31
N LYS A 75 -12.88 1.73 -14.28
CA LYS A 75 -13.81 2.85 -14.13
C LYS A 75 -14.88 2.68 -15.19
N TYR A 76 -16.13 2.65 -14.75
CA TYR A 76 -17.27 2.54 -15.63
C TYR A 76 -18.00 3.87 -15.66
N LEU A 77 -18.39 4.30 -16.85
CA LEU A 77 -19.33 5.39 -17.01
C LEU A 77 -20.73 4.80 -16.80
N VAL A 78 -21.47 5.34 -15.83
CA VAL A 78 -22.83 4.89 -15.53
C VAL A 78 -23.82 5.81 -16.26
N ALA A 79 -24.82 5.24 -16.93
CA ALA A 79 -25.81 6.00 -17.70
C ALA A 79 -26.80 6.75 -16.80
N LEU A 80 -27.25 6.10 -15.72
CA LEU A 80 -28.07 6.70 -14.66
C LEU A 80 -27.61 6.20 -13.30
N LEU A 81 -27.59 7.09 -12.31
CA LEU A 81 -27.36 6.71 -10.92
C LEU A 81 -28.57 5.89 -10.43
N PRO A 82 -28.36 4.69 -9.85
CA PRO A 82 -29.45 3.97 -9.22
C PRO A 82 -29.98 4.73 -7.98
N PRO A 83 -31.19 4.41 -7.50
CA PRO A 83 -31.72 4.97 -6.26
C PRO A 83 -30.85 4.62 -5.05
N ASP A 84 -30.80 5.53 -4.07
CA ASP A 84 -30.02 5.37 -2.82
C ASP A 84 -30.31 4.07 -2.08
N SER A 85 -31.53 3.53 -2.20
CA SER A 85 -31.95 2.26 -1.59
C SER A 85 -31.23 1.03 -2.14
N GLU A 86 -30.61 1.12 -3.32
CA GLU A 86 -29.84 0.02 -3.92
C GLU A 86 -28.38 0.00 -3.45
N PHE A 87 -27.89 1.06 -2.81
CA PHE A 87 -26.53 1.11 -2.30
C PHE A 87 -26.42 0.47 -0.91
N PRO A 88 -25.29 -0.18 -0.58
CA PRO A 88 -24.97 -0.53 0.81
C PRO A 88 -24.84 0.74 1.66
N PRO A 89 -24.83 0.65 3.00
CA PRO A 89 -24.65 1.82 3.86
C PRO A 89 -23.51 2.71 3.38
N PHE A 90 -23.85 3.94 3.00
CA PHE A 90 -22.93 4.89 2.39
C PHE A 90 -22.97 6.21 3.13
N GLN A 91 -21.93 7.01 2.90
CA GLN A 91 -21.84 8.36 3.43
C GLN A 91 -21.25 9.27 2.36
N ASP A 92 -21.86 10.42 2.18
CA ASP A 92 -21.34 11.45 1.30
C ASP A 92 -20.08 12.10 1.89
N PHE A 93 -19.20 12.54 1.00
CA PHE A 93 -18.00 13.29 1.35
C PHE A 93 -17.60 14.22 0.23
N ASP A 94 -16.99 15.34 0.61
CA ASP A 94 -16.48 16.33 -0.32
C ASP A 94 -15.07 15.96 -0.79
N VAL A 95 -14.85 16.07 -2.10
CA VAL A 95 -13.53 15.88 -2.72
C VAL A 95 -13.11 17.14 -3.46
N VAL A 96 -12.01 17.74 -3.01
CA VAL A 96 -11.40 18.89 -3.69
C VAL A 96 -10.11 18.45 -4.38
N HIS A 97 -9.98 18.80 -5.66
CA HIS A 97 -8.76 18.59 -6.44
C HIS A 97 -8.19 19.95 -6.86
N HIS A 98 -6.94 20.23 -6.46
CA HIS A 98 -6.17 21.36 -6.98
C HIS A 98 -5.18 20.82 -8.01
N TYR A 99 -5.39 21.14 -9.29
CA TYR A 99 -4.50 20.75 -10.36
C TYR A 99 -3.33 21.72 -10.44
N LEU A 100 -2.11 21.17 -10.45
CA LEU A 100 -0.87 21.94 -10.55
C LEU A 100 -0.43 21.99 -12.02
N GLN A 101 0.18 23.11 -12.41
CA GLN A 101 0.78 23.22 -13.73
C GLN A 101 1.89 22.17 -13.89
N SER A 102 1.78 21.36 -14.93
CA SER A 102 2.70 20.26 -15.21
C SER A 102 3.42 20.51 -16.53
N ALA A 103 4.66 20.02 -16.67
CA ALA A 103 5.54 20.34 -17.80
C ALA A 103 5.07 19.83 -19.17
N GLY A 104 4.05 18.96 -19.23
CA GLY A 104 3.52 18.45 -20.48
C GLY A 104 2.09 17.90 -20.37
N PRO A 105 1.38 17.75 -21.50
CA PRO A 105 -0.05 17.42 -21.55
C PRO A 105 -0.41 16.01 -21.04
N LYS A 106 0.58 15.12 -20.90
CA LYS A 106 0.39 13.75 -20.39
C LYS A 106 0.77 13.59 -18.91
N VAL A 107 1.27 14.65 -18.28
CA VAL A 107 1.66 14.63 -16.87
C VAL A 107 0.63 15.45 -16.11
N GLN A 108 -0.02 14.82 -15.12
CA GLN A 108 -0.98 15.49 -14.26
C GLN A 108 -0.49 15.42 -12.82
N ALA A 109 -0.06 16.56 -12.28
CA ALA A 109 0.16 16.73 -10.85
C ALA A 109 -1.08 17.36 -10.20
N ARG A 110 -1.50 16.85 -9.04
CA ARG A 110 -2.63 17.41 -8.29
C ARG A 110 -2.51 17.14 -6.79
N LEU A 111 -2.99 18.09 -6.01
CA LEU A 111 -3.28 17.91 -4.58
C LEU A 111 -4.75 17.49 -4.43
N ARG A 112 -5.00 16.51 -3.57
CA ARG A 112 -6.35 15.99 -3.33
C ARG A 112 -6.68 16.05 -1.84
N LYS A 113 -7.76 16.76 -1.50
CA LYS A 113 -8.36 16.78 -0.17
C LYS A 113 -9.66 15.96 -0.20
N ARG A 114 -9.88 15.15 0.85
CA ARG A 114 -11.15 14.47 1.12
C ARG A 114 -11.58 14.84 2.55
N GLY A 115 -12.85 15.15 2.75
CA GLY A 115 -13.38 15.46 4.06
C GLY A 115 -14.89 15.55 4.07
N GLN A 116 -15.45 15.71 5.26
CA GLN A 116 -16.86 16.05 5.48
C GLN A 116 -16.89 17.47 6.07
N LYS A 117 -18.00 18.19 5.86
CA LYS A 117 -18.23 19.47 6.55
C LYS A 117 -18.34 19.27 8.06
#